data_AF-A0A1L3NCA4-F1
#
_entry.id   AF-A0A1L3NCA4-F1
#
_cell.length_a   1.000
_cell.length_b   1.000
_cell.length_c   1.000
_cell.angle_alpha   90.00
_cell.angle_beta   90.00
_cell.angle_gamma   90.00
#
_symmetry.space_group_name_H-M   'P 1'
#
loop_
_entity.id
_entity.type
_entity.pdbx_description
1 polymer ?
#
loop_
_entity_poly.entity_id
_entity_poly.type
_entity_poly.pdbx_seq_one_letter_code
_entity_poly.pdbx_strand_id
1 'polypeptide(L)'
;MIKTSTYNRAVEFMSHNNIKIFNGGDTYMCLTFLKYSNSVVSLNKVLHYYRIRENSLYQSQVNKNRYLDYLIIYKESKKLLDSWNKLNDTNLNFITEVLYCSMKDCIDIAAKTLKAPLKDRIEVITAILSDTKLRKILNDRGILINLIDEGINTLNIIAEKNTKTI
;
A
#
# COMPACT_ATOMS: atom_id res chain seq x y z
N MET A 1 -19.39 -0.85 -14.65
CA MET A 1 -20.61 -0.75 -13.82
C MET A 1 -20.64 -1.98 -12.92
N ILE A 2 -20.81 -1.81 -11.61
CA ILE A 2 -20.86 -2.92 -10.65
C ILE A 2 -22.33 -3.33 -10.50
N LYS A 3 -22.63 -4.64 -10.50
CA LYS A 3 -24.00 -5.13 -10.27
C LYS A 3 -24.43 -4.78 -8.83
N THR A 4 -25.65 -4.27 -8.66
CA THR A 4 -26.19 -3.88 -7.34
C THR A 4 -26.10 -5.01 -6.31
N SER A 5 -26.34 -6.25 -6.72
CA SER A 5 -26.21 -7.41 -5.83
C SER A 5 -24.78 -7.62 -5.33
N THR A 6 -23.77 -7.49 -6.19
CA THR A 6 -22.36 -7.53 -5.80
C THR A 6 -22.01 -6.38 -4.86
N TYR A 7 -22.50 -5.18 -5.15
CA TYR A 7 -22.30 -4.01 -4.30
C TYR A 7 -22.87 -4.23 -2.90
N ASN A 8 -24.13 -4.66 -2.79
CA ASN A 8 -24.80 -4.89 -1.50
C ASN A 8 -24.06 -5.93 -0.66
N ARG A 9 -23.66 -7.07 -1.24
CA ARG A 9 -22.90 -8.11 -0.51
C ARG A 9 -21.55 -7.59 -0.03
N ALA A 10 -20.89 -6.76 -0.82
CA ALA A 10 -19.60 -6.21 -0.46
C ALA A 10 -19.71 -5.16 0.66
N VAL A 11 -20.71 -4.29 0.61
CA VAL A 11 -21.01 -3.33 1.70
C VAL A 11 -21.39 -4.06 2.98
N GLU A 12 -22.24 -5.08 2.88
CA GLU A 12 -22.64 -5.93 4.00
C GLU A 12 -21.42 -6.64 4.62
N PHE A 13 -20.52 -7.18 3.81
CA PHE A 13 -19.28 -7.77 4.30
C PHE A 13 -18.42 -6.75 5.05
N MET A 14 -18.25 -5.54 4.51
CA MET A 14 -17.45 -4.49 5.14
C MET A 14 -18.02 -4.04 6.48
N SER A 15 -19.34 -3.85 6.57
CA SER A 15 -20.00 -3.41 7.80
C SER A 15 -19.95 -4.47 8.90
N HIS A 16 -20.27 -5.73 8.57
CA HIS A 16 -20.27 -6.82 9.54
C HIS A 16 -18.88 -7.14 10.11
N ASN A 17 -17.83 -7.01 9.29
CA ASN A 17 -16.47 -7.33 9.72
C ASN A 17 -15.73 -6.13 10.33
N ASN A 18 -16.37 -4.95 10.44
CA ASN A 18 -15.78 -3.73 11.00
C ASN A 18 -14.37 -3.42 10.42
N ILE A 19 -14.22 -3.62 9.11
CA ILE A 19 -12.93 -3.47 8.45
C ILE A 19 -12.58 -1.99 8.36
N LYS A 20 -11.45 -1.61 8.97
CA LYS A 20 -10.94 -0.23 8.99
C LYS A 20 -9.64 -0.17 8.19
N ILE A 21 -9.73 0.38 6.98
CA ILE A 21 -8.59 0.67 6.12
C ILE A 21 -8.64 2.15 5.79
N PHE A 22 -7.62 2.88 6.23
CA PHE A 22 -7.56 4.33 6.05
C PHE A 22 -6.81 4.71 4.77
N ASN A 23 -5.93 3.83 4.28
CA ASN A 23 -5.11 4.04 3.08
C ASN A 23 -5.35 2.90 2.08
N GLY A 24 -5.64 3.25 0.82
CA GLY A 24 -5.98 2.24 -0.21
C GLY A 24 -7.34 1.57 0.01
N GLY A 25 -8.27 2.25 0.72
CA GLY A 25 -9.61 1.72 0.98
C GLY A 25 -10.40 1.44 -0.30
N ASP A 26 -10.20 2.25 -1.35
CA ASP A 26 -10.74 2.01 -2.68
C ASP A 26 -10.22 0.71 -3.30
N THR A 27 -8.93 0.43 -3.18
CA THR A 27 -8.28 -0.80 -3.64
C THR A 27 -8.84 -2.00 -2.88
N TYR A 28 -8.94 -1.91 -1.56
CA TYR A 28 -9.54 -2.97 -0.75
C TYR A 28 -11.01 -3.21 -1.10
N MET A 29 -11.76 -2.14 -1.36
CA MET A 29 -13.15 -2.23 -1.77
C MET A 29 -13.26 -2.92 -3.13
N CYS A 30 -12.38 -2.59 -4.08
CA CYS A 30 -12.27 -3.30 -5.35
C CYS A 30 -11.99 -4.80 -5.14
N LEU A 31 -11.04 -5.19 -4.28
CA LEU A 31 -10.80 -6.60 -3.95
C LEU A 31 -12.06 -7.27 -3.38
N THR A 32 -12.82 -6.56 -2.55
CA THR A 32 -14.07 -7.08 -1.98
C THR A 32 -15.15 -7.24 -3.05
N PHE A 33 -15.29 -6.31 -3.99
CA PHE A 33 -16.19 -6.48 -5.13
C PHE A 33 -15.79 -7.68 -5.99
N LEU A 34 -14.50 -7.83 -6.28
CA LEU A 34 -13.96 -8.94 -7.07
C LEU A 34 -14.23 -10.29 -6.40
N LYS A 35 -14.09 -10.38 -5.07
CA LYS A 35 -14.43 -11.58 -4.30
C LYS A 35 -15.88 -12.06 -4.51
N TYR A 36 -16.82 -11.14 -4.69
CA TYR A 36 -18.25 -11.45 -4.90
C TYR A 36 -18.67 -11.38 -6.38
N SER A 37 -17.72 -11.23 -7.29
CA SER A 37 -17.98 -11.17 -8.73
C SER A 37 -17.76 -12.53 -9.38
N ASN A 38 -18.69 -12.93 -10.23
CA ASN A 38 -18.54 -14.17 -11.03
C ASN A 38 -17.73 -13.93 -12.31
N SER A 39 -17.70 -12.70 -12.81
CA SER A 39 -16.96 -12.31 -14.00
C SER A 39 -16.60 -10.83 -13.96
N VAL A 40 -15.52 -10.49 -14.65
CA VAL A 40 -15.03 -9.12 -14.80
C VAL A 40 -14.85 -8.86 -16.28
N VAL A 41 -15.37 -7.72 -16.75
CA VAL A 41 -15.19 -7.27 -18.13
C VAL A 41 -14.47 -5.94 -18.10
N SER A 42 -13.36 -5.85 -18.84
CA SER A 42 -12.63 -4.60 -19.03
C SER A 42 -12.97 -4.01 -20.40
N LEU A 43 -13.18 -2.69 -20.45
CA LEU A 43 -13.33 -1.94 -21.68
C LEU A 43 -12.11 -1.05 -21.84
N ASN A 44 -11.37 -1.20 -22.93
CA ASN A 44 -10.25 -0.31 -23.26
C ASN A 44 -10.77 1.02 -23.83
N LYS A 45 -11.38 1.83 -22.96
CA LYS A 45 -11.94 3.14 -23.30
C LYS A 45 -11.62 4.12 -22.19
N VAL A 46 -11.09 5.29 -22.56
CA VAL A 46 -10.87 6.39 -21.61
C VAL A 46 -12.24 6.91 -21.16
N LEU A 47 -12.53 6.77 -19.87
CA LEU A 47 -13.77 7.28 -19.25
C LEU A 47 -13.54 8.53 -18.42
N HIS A 48 -12.33 8.71 -17.88
CA HIS A 48 -11.98 9.81 -16.99
C HIS A 48 -10.47 10.07 -17.02
N TYR A 49 -10.06 11.33 -16.93
CA TYR A 49 -8.67 11.71 -16.74
C TYR A 49 -8.40 11.93 -15.26
N TYR A 50 -7.55 11.09 -14.69
CA TYR A 50 -7.19 11.20 -13.28
C TYR A 50 -6.39 12.49 -13.04
N ARG A 51 -6.80 13.29 -12.05
CA ARG A 51 -6.10 14.52 -11.67
C ARG A 51 -5.20 14.26 -10.47
N ILE A 52 -3.89 14.39 -10.68
CA ILE A 52 -2.91 14.42 -9.59
C ILE A 52 -2.88 15.82 -8.99
N ARG A 53 -3.03 15.91 -7.66
CA ARG A 53 -2.90 17.18 -6.92
C ARG A 53 -1.66 17.09 -6.04
N GLU A 54 -0.73 18.03 -6.21
CA GLU A 54 0.51 18.09 -5.42
C GLU A 54 0.22 18.24 -3.92
N ASN A 55 -0.82 19.00 -3.58
CA ASN A 55 -1.23 19.25 -2.20
C ASN A 55 -2.21 18.20 -1.64
N SER A 56 -2.19 16.98 -2.15
CA SER A 56 -3.01 15.90 -1.61
C SER A 56 -2.58 15.56 -0.18
N LEU A 57 -3.56 15.37 0.71
CA LEU A 57 -3.30 14.89 2.07
C LEU A 57 -2.51 13.56 2.06
N TYR A 58 -2.77 12.71 1.07
CA TYR A 58 -2.06 11.45 0.86
C TYR A 58 -0.53 11.64 0.76
N GLN A 59 -0.09 12.73 0.12
CA GLN A 59 1.33 13.02 -0.15
C GLN A 59 2.07 13.65 1.04
N SER A 60 1.36 13.96 2.12
CA SER A 60 1.91 14.68 3.28
C SER A 60 1.63 13.99 4.62
N GLN A 61 0.88 12.90 4.63
CA GLN A 61 0.53 12.19 5.86
C GLN A 61 1.67 11.26 6.32
N VAL A 62 2.39 11.70 7.36
CA VAL A 62 3.37 10.89 8.09
C VAL A 62 2.65 10.11 9.18
N ASN A 63 2.53 8.78 9.01
CA ASN A 63 1.87 7.90 9.96
C ASN A 63 2.53 6.52 9.96
N LYS A 64 3.11 6.11 11.09
CA LYS A 64 3.84 4.84 11.23
C LYS A 64 2.98 3.59 11.03
N ASN A 65 1.66 3.70 11.12
CA ASN A 65 0.76 2.57 10.93
C ASN A 65 0.19 2.47 9.51
N ARG A 66 0.44 3.48 8.65
CA ARG A 66 -0.10 3.51 7.28
C ARG A 66 0.27 2.28 6.46
N TYR A 67 1.49 1.78 6.63
CA TYR A 67 1.97 0.63 5.86
C TYR A 67 1.21 -0.67 6.15
N LEU A 68 0.57 -0.76 7.33
CA LEU A 68 -0.22 -1.93 7.75
C LEU A 68 -1.45 -2.13 6.86
N ASP A 69 -2.05 -1.05 6.35
CA ASP A 69 -3.18 -1.12 5.42
C ASP A 69 -2.75 -1.83 4.12
N TYR A 70 -1.56 -1.52 3.60
CA TYR A 70 -1.03 -2.17 2.39
C TYR A 70 -0.66 -3.64 2.62
N LEU A 71 -0.22 -4.01 3.83
CA LEU A 71 -0.04 -5.40 4.21
C LEU A 71 -1.37 -6.18 4.26
N ILE A 72 -2.46 -5.53 4.67
CA ILE A 72 -3.80 -6.13 4.61
C ILE A 72 -4.21 -6.32 3.15
N ILE A 73 -4.05 -5.29 2.30
CA ILE A 73 -4.35 -5.37 0.86
C ILE A 73 -3.56 -6.49 0.19
N TYR A 74 -2.26 -6.62 0.47
CA TYR A 74 -1.43 -7.72 -0.05
C TYR A 74 -2.01 -9.10 0.32
N LYS A 75 -2.39 -9.29 1.59
CA LYS A 75 -2.95 -10.57 2.06
C LYS A 75 -4.29 -10.88 1.40
N GLU A 76 -5.18 -9.90 1.27
CA GLU A 76 -6.46 -10.12 0.61
C GLU A 76 -6.30 -10.34 -0.90
N SER A 77 -5.37 -9.67 -1.56
CA SER A 77 -5.01 -9.96 -2.96
C SER A 77 -4.53 -11.40 -3.12
N LYS A 78 -3.65 -11.88 -2.24
CA LYS A 78 -3.18 -13.27 -2.25
C LYS A 78 -4.33 -14.26 -2.06
N LYS A 79 -5.22 -14.03 -1.09
CA LYS A 79 -6.41 -14.88 -0.85
C LYS A 79 -7.36 -14.88 -2.04
N LEU A 80 -7.58 -13.74 -2.68
CA LEU A 80 -8.44 -13.63 -3.85
C LEU A 80 -7.88 -14.45 -5.02
N LEU A 81 -6.58 -14.29 -5.32
CA LEU A 81 -5.90 -15.05 -6.37
C LEU A 81 -5.95 -16.56 -6.10
N ASP A 82 -5.77 -16.96 -4.85
CA ASP A 82 -5.88 -18.35 -4.42
C ASP A 82 -7.29 -18.89 -4.65
N SER A 83 -8.33 -18.13 -4.24
CA SER A 83 -9.73 -18.51 -4.44
C SER A 83 -10.15 -18.64 -5.91
N TRP A 84 -9.44 -17.95 -6.81
CA TRP A 84 -9.64 -18.02 -8.25
C TRP A 84 -8.81 -19.12 -8.92
N ASN A 85 -8.00 -19.86 -8.15
CA ASN A 85 -6.99 -20.78 -8.66
C ASN A 85 -6.05 -20.09 -9.67
N LYS A 86 -5.64 -18.86 -9.34
CA LYS A 86 -4.72 -18.01 -10.12
C LYS A 86 -3.50 -17.57 -9.32
N LEU A 87 -3.30 -18.10 -8.11
CA LEU A 87 -2.08 -17.85 -7.37
C LEU A 87 -0.92 -18.65 -7.98
N ASN A 88 -0.07 -17.96 -8.73
CA ASN A 88 1.15 -18.48 -9.32
C ASN A 88 2.30 -17.48 -9.08
N ASP A 89 3.53 -17.84 -9.45
CA ASP A 89 4.69 -16.99 -9.20
C ASP A 89 4.60 -15.62 -9.88
N THR A 90 4.07 -15.55 -11.11
CA THR A 90 3.89 -14.28 -11.82
C THR A 90 2.98 -13.33 -11.04
N ASN A 91 1.79 -13.80 -10.64
CA ASN A 91 0.84 -12.98 -9.91
C ASN A 91 1.32 -12.66 -8.49
N LEU A 92 2.03 -13.60 -7.85
CA LEU A 92 2.59 -13.40 -6.52
C LEU A 92 3.74 -12.38 -6.55
N ASN A 93 4.61 -12.42 -7.56
CA ASN A 93 5.64 -11.41 -7.79
C ASN A 93 4.99 -10.03 -7.99
N PHE A 94 4.00 -9.93 -8.88
CA PHE A 94 3.30 -8.69 -9.15
C PHE A 94 2.71 -8.04 -7.88
N ILE A 95 1.95 -8.79 -7.06
CA ILE A 95 1.40 -8.21 -5.82
C ILE A 95 2.48 -7.88 -4.78
N THR A 96 3.63 -8.56 -4.83
CA THR A 96 4.77 -8.30 -3.94
C THR A 96 5.51 -7.02 -4.37
N GLU A 97 5.66 -6.77 -5.66
CA GLU A 97 6.16 -5.51 -6.21
C GLU A 97 5.25 -4.33 -5.87
N VAL A 98 3.93 -4.50 -5.99
CA VAL A 98 2.95 -3.48 -5.58
C VAL A 98 3.08 -3.16 -4.08
N LEU A 99 3.26 -4.18 -3.23
CA LEU A 99 3.52 -3.97 -1.81
C LEU A 99 4.82 -3.20 -1.59
N TYR A 100 5.91 -3.58 -2.26
CA TYR A 100 7.19 -2.87 -2.22
C TYR A 100 7.05 -1.40 -2.57
N CYS A 101 6.40 -1.07 -3.70
CA CYS A 101 6.16 0.31 -4.11
C CYS A 101 5.35 1.07 -3.06
N SER A 102 4.37 0.42 -2.42
CA SER A 102 3.59 1.04 -1.34
C SER A 102 4.45 1.37 -0.11
N MET A 103 5.43 0.53 0.22
CA MET A 103 6.39 0.81 1.30
C MET A 103 7.32 1.96 0.95
N LYS A 104 7.84 1.95 -0.29
CA LYS A 104 8.68 3.01 -0.83
C LYS A 104 7.95 4.36 -0.79
N ASP A 105 6.69 4.41 -1.20
CA ASP A 105 5.87 5.62 -1.11
C ASP A 105 5.77 6.15 0.32
N CYS A 106 5.60 5.28 1.32
CA CYS A 106 5.55 5.69 2.72
C CYS A 106 6.89 6.30 3.19
N ILE A 107 8.00 5.69 2.79
CA ILE A 107 9.36 6.18 3.07
C ILE A 107 9.58 7.54 2.38
N ASP A 108 9.21 7.67 1.10
CA ASP A 108 9.33 8.90 0.33
C ASP A 108 8.50 10.05 0.94
N ILE A 109 7.30 9.77 1.43
CA ILE A 109 6.45 10.76 2.10
C ILE A 109 7.08 11.21 3.43
N ALA A 110 7.63 10.28 4.21
CA ALA A 110 8.37 10.62 5.42
C ALA A 110 9.61 11.48 5.10
N ALA A 111 10.28 11.24 3.98
CA ALA A 111 11.41 12.04 3.51
C ALA A 111 11.01 13.47 3.15
N LYS A 112 9.90 13.64 2.41
CA LYS A 112 9.48 14.91 1.81
C LYS A 112 8.70 15.82 2.76
N THR A 113 8.04 15.26 3.78
CA THR A 113 7.17 16.03 4.67
C THR A 113 7.96 16.78 5.75
N LEU A 114 8.62 17.87 5.37
CA LEU A 114 9.48 18.66 6.28
C LEU A 114 8.72 19.32 7.43
N LYS A 115 7.41 19.54 7.29
CA LYS A 115 6.56 20.12 8.35
C LYS A 115 6.25 19.14 9.49
N ALA A 116 6.42 17.84 9.28
CA ALA A 116 6.21 16.83 10.32
C ALA A 116 7.43 16.75 11.25
N PRO A 117 7.22 16.43 12.55
CA PRO A 117 8.32 16.25 13.49
C PRO A 117 9.35 15.23 12.98
N LEU A 118 10.64 15.52 13.17
CA LEU A 118 11.75 14.64 12.78
C LEU A 118 11.57 13.21 13.31
N LYS A 119 11.16 13.10 14.59
CA LYS A 119 10.89 11.83 15.25
C LYS A 119 9.85 11.00 14.50
N ASP A 120 8.72 11.59 14.13
CA ASP A 120 7.61 10.88 13.45
C ASP A 120 8.04 10.36 12.08
N ARG A 121 8.87 11.14 11.36
CA ARG A 121 9.41 10.77 10.05
C ARG A 121 10.35 9.57 10.17
N ILE A 122 11.24 9.56 11.17
CA ILE A 122 12.13 8.43 11.46
C ILE A 122 11.32 7.21 11.94
N GLU A 123 10.29 7.41 12.78
CA GLU A 123 9.42 6.33 13.26
C GLU A 123 8.70 5.61 12.11
N VAL A 124 8.27 6.31 11.05
CA VAL A 124 7.69 5.66 9.86
C VAL A 124 8.68 4.71 9.21
N ILE A 125 9.89 5.18 8.92
CA ILE A 125 10.91 4.40 8.20
C ILE A 125 11.33 3.20 9.04
N THR A 126 11.63 3.41 10.32
CA THR A 126 12.04 2.35 11.25
C THR A 126 10.94 1.32 11.48
N ALA A 127 9.67 1.72 11.57
CA ALA A 127 8.54 0.79 11.70
C ALA A 127 8.43 -0.13 10.48
N ILE A 128 8.53 0.42 9.27
CA ILE A 128 8.51 -0.36 8.02
C ILE A 128 9.69 -1.33 7.98
N LEU A 129 10.91 -0.85 8.20
CA LEU A 129 12.13 -1.67 8.08
C LEU A 129 12.25 -2.75 9.17
N SER A 130 11.58 -2.57 10.32
CA SER A 130 11.62 -3.54 11.43
C SER A 130 10.49 -4.58 11.37
N ASP A 131 9.48 -4.41 10.52
CA ASP A 131 8.35 -5.35 10.42
C ASP A 131 8.80 -6.71 9.86
N THR A 132 8.81 -7.73 10.71
CA THR A 132 9.30 -9.06 10.36
C THR A 132 8.45 -9.77 9.30
N LYS A 133 7.14 -9.49 9.25
CA LYS A 133 6.23 -10.08 8.28
C LYS A 133 6.49 -9.49 6.90
N LEU A 134 6.62 -8.17 6.82
CA LEU A 134 7.01 -7.47 5.59
C LEU A 134 8.37 -7.96 5.10
N ARG A 135 9.37 -7.97 5.97
CA ARG A 135 10.73 -8.42 5.62
C ARG A 135 10.72 -9.82 5.02
N LYS A 136 9.98 -10.75 5.64
CA LYS A 136 9.84 -12.11 5.11
C LYS A 136 9.24 -12.11 3.70
N ILE A 137 8.11 -11.42 3.50
CA ILE A 137 7.43 -11.35 2.20
C ILE A 137 8.37 -10.84 1.10
N LEU A 138 9.11 -9.78 1.37
CA LEU A 138 10.01 -9.17 0.39
C LEU A 138 11.28 -10.00 0.18
N ASN A 139 11.80 -10.63 1.24
CA ASN A 139 12.98 -11.48 1.16
C ASN A 139 12.73 -12.74 0.33
N ASP A 140 11.56 -13.36 0.50
CA ASP A 140 11.15 -14.55 -0.26
C ASP A 140 11.13 -14.28 -1.78
N ARG A 141 11.10 -13.01 -2.19
CA ARG A 141 11.12 -12.57 -3.61
C ARG A 141 12.37 -11.76 -3.98
N GLY A 142 13.38 -11.69 -3.11
CA GLY A 142 14.66 -11.05 -3.41
C GLY A 142 14.63 -9.52 -3.52
N ILE A 143 13.55 -8.85 -3.08
CA ILE A 143 13.40 -7.38 -3.18
C ILE A 143 13.56 -6.66 -1.84
N LEU A 144 13.86 -7.38 -0.76
CA LEU A 144 14.08 -6.79 0.56
C LEU A 144 15.27 -5.81 0.57
N ILE A 145 16.37 -6.15 -0.10
CA ILE A 145 17.57 -5.32 -0.10
C ILE A 145 17.30 -3.92 -0.66
N ASN A 146 16.52 -3.84 -1.74
CA ASN A 146 16.12 -2.57 -2.35
C ASN A 146 15.38 -1.68 -1.34
N LEU A 147 14.47 -2.25 -0.53
CA LEU A 147 13.74 -1.48 0.47
C LEU A 147 14.65 -0.99 1.61
N ILE A 148 15.60 -1.82 2.02
CA ILE A 148 16.59 -1.45 3.04
C ILE A 148 17.45 -0.28 2.55
N ASP A 149 17.95 -0.37 1.31
CA ASP A 149 18.78 0.68 0.70
C ASP A 149 18.01 2.00 0.57
N GLU A 150 16.75 1.97 0.11
CA GLU A 150 15.85 3.13 0.06
C GLU A 150 15.65 3.76 1.45
N GLY A 151 15.44 2.93 2.46
CA GLY A 151 15.30 3.36 3.85
C GLY A 151 16.56 4.02 4.41
N ILE A 152 17.74 3.42 4.19
CA ILE A 152 19.04 3.96 4.62
C ILE A 152 19.31 5.30 3.92
N ASN A 153 19.15 5.35 2.60
CA ASN A 153 19.35 6.57 1.81
C ASN A 153 18.44 7.70 2.31
N THR A 154 17.18 7.38 2.61
CA THR A 154 16.23 8.35 3.13
C THR A 154 16.64 8.87 4.52
N LEU A 155 17.08 7.99 5.42
CA LEU A 155 17.56 8.39 6.74
C LEU A 155 18.80 9.29 6.65
N ASN A 156 19.72 9.01 5.72
CA ASN A 156 20.88 9.85 5.46
C ASN A 156 20.47 11.25 4.97
N ILE A 157 19.53 11.33 4.00
CA ILE A 157 18.99 12.61 3.51
C ILE A 157 18.33 13.40 4.65
N ILE A 158 17.58 12.72 5.52
CA ILE A 158 16.97 13.35 6.69
C ILE A 158 18.06 13.89 7.62
N ALA A 159 19.09 13.10 7.93
CA ALA A 159 20.19 13.52 8.78
C ALA A 159 20.89 14.77 8.21
N GLU A 160 21.38 14.72 6.97
CA GLU A 160 22.10 15.83 6.31
C GLU A 160 21.33 17.15 6.32
N LYS A 161 20.03 17.10 6.04
CA LYS A 161 19.18 18.31 6.03
C LYS A 161 19.03 18.91 7.42
N ASN A 162 19.00 18.10 8.47
CA ASN A 162 18.91 18.61 9.84
C ASN A 162 20.26 19.13 10.35
N THR A 163 21.39 18.57 9.93
CA THR A 163 22.73 19.06 10.33
C THR A 163 23.04 20.44 9.74
N LYS A 164 22.47 20.80 8.58
CA LYS A 164 22.64 22.12 7.95
C LYS A 164 21.78 23.24 8.56
N THR A 165 20.95 22.92 9.55
CA THR A 165 20.00 23.88 10.18
C THR A 165 20.43 24.28 11.59
N ILE A 166 21.65 23.94 12.00
CA ILE A 166 22.31 24.35 13.25
C ILE A 166 23.43 25.32 12.89
#